data_AF-A0A7X3UKD3-F1
#
_entry.id   AF-A0A7X3UKD3-F1
#
_cell.length_a   1.000
_cell.length_b   1.000
_cell.length_c   1.000
_cell.angle_alpha   90.00
_cell.angle_beta   90.00
_cell.angle_gamma   90.00
#
_symmetry.space_group_name_H-M   'P 1'
#
loop_
_entity.id
_entity.type
_entity.pdbx_description
1 polymer ?
#
loop_
_entity_poly.entity_id
_entity_poly.type
_entity_poly.pdbx_seq_one_letter_code
_entity_poly.pdbx_strand_id
1 'polypeptide(L)'
;MNMYEIRSIELKKVPGNNFIEFLRIEIPERKGYGPIPFARVRYALNGDQKEQENGLPMDLGKGIFTATLEDEELEELGDISREELEKILRKAAIQIVKIVREKVDTPSILKSILKDYPYLKYDECYSEPPDVLKCRVADPKTPRQAEDIFEIERRLRSATGEKYIVTYGGSAKDDDNFDKVWTRFSLRRSDFSKTKSNGV
;
A
#
# COMPACT_ATOMS: atom_id res chain seq x y z
N MET A 1 -14.92 21.47 4.86
CA MET A 1 -13.50 21.05 4.87
C MET A 1 -13.39 19.75 4.08
N ASN A 2 -12.59 19.70 3.01
CA ASN A 2 -12.37 18.43 2.29
C ASN A 2 -11.57 17.49 3.21
N MET A 3 -12.14 16.32 3.52
CA MET A 3 -11.52 15.32 4.42
C MET A 3 -10.34 14.58 3.77
N TYR A 4 -10.14 14.77 2.47
CA TYR A 4 -9.19 14.03 1.66
C TYR A 4 -8.21 14.96 0.93
N GLU A 5 -6.95 14.54 0.88
CA GLU A 5 -5.91 15.09 -0.01
C GLU A 5 -5.65 14.05 -1.11
N ILE A 6 -5.32 14.48 -2.33
CA ILE A 6 -5.02 13.55 -3.43
C ILE A 6 -3.51 13.48 -3.59
N ARG A 7 -2.96 12.28 -3.41
CA ARG A 7 -1.59 11.98 -3.77
C ARG A 7 -1.53 11.50 -5.21
N SER A 8 -0.84 12.25 -6.06
CA SER A 8 -0.58 11.87 -7.45
C SER A 8 0.77 11.16 -7.59
N ILE A 9 0.77 10.05 -8.32
CA ILE A 9 1.97 9.29 -8.68
C ILE A 9 2.02 9.15 -10.20
N GLU A 10 2.96 9.87 -10.83
CA GLU A 10 3.23 9.72 -12.27
C GLU A 10 3.76 8.32 -12.59
N LEU A 11 3.16 7.68 -13.59
CA LEU A 11 3.58 6.41 -14.16
C LEU A 11 4.47 6.72 -15.36
N LYS A 12 5.77 6.48 -15.22
CA LYS A 12 6.65 6.50 -16.39
C LYS A 12 6.25 5.33 -17.28
N LYS A 13 5.64 5.62 -18.44
CA LYS A 13 5.16 4.69 -19.48
C LYS A 13 5.21 3.22 -19.06
N VAL A 14 4.07 2.68 -18.65
CA VAL A 14 3.88 1.23 -18.51
C VAL A 14 4.14 0.60 -19.89
N PRO A 15 5.26 -0.11 -20.11
CA PRO A 15 5.66 -0.52 -21.46
C PRO A 15 4.72 -1.59 -22.02
N GLY A 16 4.41 -1.48 -23.32
CA GLY A 16 3.89 -2.60 -24.11
C GLY A 16 2.39 -2.61 -24.36
N ASN A 17 1.73 -1.45 -24.42
CA ASN A 17 0.31 -1.40 -24.73
C ASN A 17 -0.03 -0.25 -25.69
N ASN A 18 -0.38 -0.59 -26.93
CA ASN A 18 -0.73 0.40 -27.97
C ASN A 18 -2.15 0.97 -27.79
N PHE A 19 -2.97 0.32 -26.98
CA PHE A 19 -4.40 0.63 -26.79
C PHE A 19 -4.66 1.52 -25.58
N ILE A 20 -3.93 1.33 -24.47
CA ILE A 20 -4.15 2.08 -23.24
C ILE A 20 -2.80 2.52 -22.69
N GLU A 21 -2.61 3.83 -22.59
CA GLU A 21 -1.46 4.45 -21.94
C GLU A 21 -1.85 4.89 -20.52
N PHE A 22 -1.28 4.23 -19.50
CA PHE A 22 -1.49 4.61 -18.09
C PHE A 22 -0.54 5.74 -17.71
N LEU A 23 -1.10 6.88 -17.27
CA LEU A 23 -0.41 8.15 -17.11
C LEU A 23 0.00 8.41 -15.65
N ARG A 24 -0.97 8.37 -14.73
CA ARG A 24 -0.74 8.63 -13.31
C ARG A 24 -1.76 7.91 -12.44
N ILE A 25 -1.47 7.82 -11.15
CA ILE A 25 -2.34 7.24 -10.14
C ILE A 25 -2.69 8.31 -9.13
N GLU A 26 -3.97 8.45 -8.85
CA GLU A 26 -4.52 9.36 -7.86
C GLU A 26 -5.02 8.54 -6.66
N ILE A 27 -4.35 8.68 -5.53
CA ILE A 27 -4.65 7.97 -4.29
C ILE A 27 -5.25 8.98 -3.30
N PRO A 28 -6.51 8.80 -2.86
CA PRO A 28 -7.09 9.63 -1.82
C PRO A 28 -6.43 9.32 -0.48
N GLU A 29 -5.99 10.35 0.22
CA GLU A 29 -5.42 10.27 1.56
C GLU A 29 -6.38 10.95 2.53
N ARG A 30 -6.89 10.20 3.51
CA ARG A 30 -7.71 10.78 4.57
C ARG A 30 -6.78 11.46 5.57
N LYS A 31 -7.02 12.74 5.86
CA LYS A 31 -6.21 13.51 6.84
C LYS A 31 -6.11 12.75 8.16
N GLY A 32 -4.87 12.45 8.58
CA GLY A 32 -4.55 11.72 9.82
C GLY A 32 -4.63 10.19 9.75
N TYR A 33 -5.24 9.62 8.70
CA TYR A 33 -5.40 8.16 8.56
C TYR A 33 -4.54 7.57 7.44
N GLY A 34 -4.03 8.40 6.52
CA GLY A 34 -3.18 7.97 5.41
C GLY A 34 -3.95 7.58 4.15
N PRO A 35 -3.28 6.96 3.17
CA PRO A 35 -3.89 6.54 1.90
C PRO A 35 -4.96 5.47 2.11
N ILE A 36 -6.06 5.58 1.37
CA ILE A 36 -7.05 4.51 1.28
C ILE A 36 -6.63 3.49 0.22
N PRO A 37 -7.01 2.20 0.32
CA PRO A 37 -6.58 1.14 -0.60
C PRO A 37 -7.23 1.23 -1.99
N PHE A 38 -7.82 2.37 -2.33
CA PHE A 38 -8.48 2.62 -3.60
C PHE A 38 -7.77 3.77 -4.32
N ALA A 39 -7.63 3.64 -5.62
CA ALA A 39 -7.03 4.66 -6.46
C ALA A 39 -7.82 4.86 -7.75
N ARG A 40 -7.59 5.98 -8.40
CA ARG A 40 -7.97 6.21 -9.80
C ARG A 40 -6.73 6.20 -10.66
N VAL A 41 -6.73 5.39 -11.69
CA VAL A 41 -5.65 5.35 -12.67
C VAL A 41 -6.07 6.20 -13.86
N ARG A 42 -5.34 7.27 -14.12
CA ARG A 42 -5.53 8.13 -15.29
C ARG A 42 -4.89 7.47 -16.50
N TYR A 43 -5.59 7.48 -17.63
CA TYR A 43 -5.13 6.84 -18.85
C TYR A 43 -5.57 7.64 -20.09
N ALA A 44 -4.95 7.32 -21.20
CA ALA A 44 -5.37 7.70 -22.54
C ALA A 44 -5.52 6.46 -23.42
N LEU A 45 -6.36 6.55 -24.45
CA LEU A 45 -6.64 5.45 -25.38
C LEU A 45 -5.86 5.65 -26.68
N ASN A 46 -5.44 4.57 -27.33
CA ASN A 46 -4.76 4.52 -28.64
C ASN A 46 -3.55 5.46 -28.83
N GLY A 47 -2.86 5.82 -27.74
CA GLY A 47 -1.78 6.81 -27.79
C GLY A 47 -2.25 8.24 -28.10
N ASP A 48 -3.56 8.50 -28.02
CA ASP A 48 -4.08 9.87 -28.01
C ASP A 48 -3.51 10.63 -26.81
N GLN A 49 -3.27 11.92 -27.00
CA GLN A 49 -2.82 12.79 -25.91
C GLN A 49 -3.95 13.23 -24.98
N LYS A 50 -5.17 12.69 -25.17
CA LYS A 50 -6.35 13.04 -24.39
C LYS A 50 -6.51 12.08 -23.23
N GLU A 51 -6.34 12.62 -22.03
CA GLU A 51 -6.59 11.91 -20.78
C GLU A 51 -8.08 11.74 -20.53
N GLN A 52 -8.51 10.53 -20.15
CA GLN A 52 -9.91 10.22 -19.86
C GLN A 52 -10.36 10.80 -18.52
N GLU A 53 -11.55 11.41 -18.47
CA GLU A 53 -12.01 12.23 -17.36
C GLU A 53 -12.34 11.44 -16.09
N ASN A 54 -12.83 10.20 -16.21
CA ASN A 54 -13.25 9.43 -15.05
C ASN A 54 -12.10 8.66 -14.40
N GLY A 55 -11.13 8.21 -15.20
CA GLY A 55 -10.06 7.33 -14.75
C GLY A 55 -10.58 5.93 -14.37
N LEU A 56 -9.72 4.93 -14.43
CA LEU A 56 -10.09 3.55 -14.08
C LEU A 56 -9.94 3.33 -12.58
N PRO A 57 -11.01 2.96 -11.85
CA PRO A 57 -10.92 2.70 -10.43
C PRO A 57 -10.18 1.38 -10.16
N MET A 58 -9.30 1.40 -9.16
CA MET A 58 -8.43 0.29 -8.82
C MET A 58 -8.40 0.04 -7.32
N ASP A 59 -8.49 -1.22 -6.91
CA ASP A 59 -8.20 -1.69 -5.56
C ASP A 59 -6.71 -2.03 -5.49
N LEU A 60 -5.93 -1.16 -4.85
CA LEU A 60 -4.48 -1.32 -4.69
C LEU A 60 -4.13 -2.47 -3.75
N GLY A 61 -5.01 -2.82 -2.80
CA GLY A 61 -4.82 -3.92 -1.88
C GLY A 61 -4.96 -5.29 -2.55
N LYS A 62 -5.86 -5.38 -3.53
CA LYS A 62 -6.06 -6.61 -4.34
C LYS A 62 -5.26 -6.61 -5.63
N GLY A 63 -4.79 -5.45 -6.09
CA GLY A 63 -4.10 -5.31 -7.37
C GLY A 63 -5.03 -5.61 -8.55
N ILE A 64 -6.26 -5.11 -8.51
CA ILE A 64 -7.27 -5.29 -9.56
C ILE A 64 -7.95 -3.97 -9.90
N PHE A 65 -8.31 -3.80 -11.16
CA PHE A 65 -9.28 -2.79 -11.55
C PHE A 65 -10.68 -3.23 -11.12
N THR A 66 -11.46 -2.32 -10.52
CA THR A 66 -12.80 -2.63 -9.99
C THR A 66 -13.91 -2.30 -10.98
N ALA A 67 -13.58 -1.62 -12.07
CA ALA A 67 -14.46 -1.40 -13.20
C ALA A 67 -13.70 -1.67 -14.50
N THR A 68 -14.47 -1.89 -15.56
CA THR A 68 -13.97 -1.91 -16.93
C THR A 68 -14.20 -0.54 -17.58
N LEU A 69 -13.78 -0.40 -18.83
CA LEU A 69 -14.12 0.75 -19.67
C LEU A 69 -15.63 0.79 -19.94
N GLU A 70 -16.16 1.99 -20.11
CA GLU A 70 -17.54 2.22 -20.54
C GLU A 70 -17.71 1.83 -22.02
N ASP A 71 -18.95 1.59 -22.47
CA ASP A 71 -19.21 1.12 -23.85
C ASP A 71 -18.68 2.11 -24.90
N GLU A 72 -18.79 3.42 -24.65
CA GLU A 72 -18.24 4.48 -25.53
C GLU A 72 -16.71 4.41 -25.64
N GLU A 73 -16.02 4.13 -24.52
CA GLU A 73 -14.55 3.99 -24.49
C GLU A 73 -14.08 2.68 -25.12
N LEU A 74 -14.90 1.63 -25.06
CA LEU A 74 -14.65 0.36 -25.76
C LEU A 74 -14.74 0.54 -27.26
N GLU A 75 -15.70 1.33 -27.76
CA GLU A 75 -15.81 1.67 -29.18
C GLU A 75 -14.58 2.46 -29.67
N GLU A 76 -14.06 3.39 -28.85
CA GLU A 76 -12.83 4.13 -29.17
C GLU A 76 -11.61 3.21 -29.34
N LEU A 77 -11.55 2.10 -28.61
CA LEU A 77 -10.44 1.13 -28.69
C LEU A 77 -10.42 0.29 -29.97
N GLY A 78 -11.49 0.32 -30.78
CA GLY A 78 -11.59 -0.45 -32.02
C GLY A 78 -11.71 -1.96 -31.77
N ASP A 79 -11.03 -2.77 -32.60
CA ASP A 79 -11.11 -4.24 -32.61
C ASP A 79 -10.30 -4.91 -31.47
N ILE A 80 -10.46 -4.44 -30.23
CA ILE A 80 -9.94 -5.14 -29.05
C ILE A 80 -11.00 -6.09 -28.49
N SER A 81 -10.62 -7.35 -28.29
CA SER A 81 -11.48 -8.28 -27.56
C SER A 81 -11.55 -7.93 -26.07
N ARG A 82 -12.67 -8.24 -25.41
CA ARG A 82 -12.80 -8.06 -23.95
C ARG A 82 -11.73 -8.86 -23.20
N GLU A 83 -11.40 -10.06 -23.67
CA GLU A 83 -10.36 -10.91 -23.10
C GLU A 83 -8.97 -10.27 -23.18
N GLU A 84 -8.66 -9.60 -24.28
CA GLU A 84 -7.39 -8.90 -24.46
C GLU A 84 -7.30 -7.66 -23.57
N LEU A 85 -8.39 -6.90 -23.47
CA LEU A 85 -8.50 -5.77 -22.55
C LEU A 85 -8.30 -6.22 -21.08
N GLU A 86 -8.95 -7.30 -20.65
CA GLU A 86 -8.77 -7.82 -19.29
C GLU A 86 -7.31 -8.22 -19.04
N LYS A 87 -6.65 -8.84 -20.01
CA LYS A 87 -5.24 -9.25 -19.89
C LYS A 87 -4.32 -8.04 -19.77
N ILE A 88 -4.60 -6.97 -20.51
CA ILE A 88 -3.92 -5.67 -20.40
C ILE A 88 -4.09 -5.09 -19.00
N LEU A 89 -5.34 -4.98 -18.53
CA LEU A 89 -5.65 -4.41 -17.23
C LEU A 89 -5.00 -5.22 -16.09
N ARG A 90 -5.02 -6.55 -16.16
CA ARG A 90 -4.35 -7.41 -15.16
C ARG A 90 -2.83 -7.19 -15.14
N LYS A 91 -2.18 -7.12 -16.30
CA LYS A 91 -0.72 -6.85 -16.38
C LYS A 91 -0.38 -5.46 -15.84
N ALA A 92 -1.17 -4.45 -16.23
CA ALA A 92 -0.99 -3.08 -15.78
C ALA A 92 -1.16 -2.97 -14.26
N ALA A 93 -2.18 -3.62 -13.70
CA ALA A 93 -2.45 -3.62 -12.27
C ALA A 93 -1.24 -4.12 -11.45
N ILE A 94 -0.59 -5.20 -11.89
CA ILE A 94 0.63 -5.72 -11.23
C ILE A 94 1.76 -4.69 -11.25
N GLN A 95 2.01 -4.04 -12.40
CA GLN A 95 3.07 -3.04 -12.54
C GLN A 95 2.76 -1.77 -11.73
N ILE A 96 1.51 -1.31 -11.78
CA ILE A 96 1.01 -0.16 -11.03
C ILE A 96 1.20 -0.38 -9.53
N VAL A 97 0.76 -1.52 -8.99
CA VAL A 97 0.94 -1.85 -7.57
C VAL A 97 2.41 -1.82 -7.19
N LYS A 98 3.29 -2.36 -8.03
CA LYS A 98 4.74 -2.32 -7.81
C LYS A 98 5.26 -0.88 -7.74
N ILE A 99 4.89 -0.02 -8.69
CA ILE A 99 5.31 1.39 -8.72
C ILE A 99 4.80 2.16 -7.49
N VAL A 100 3.53 1.95 -7.11
CA VAL A 100 2.96 2.56 -5.91
C VAL A 100 3.77 2.13 -4.69
N ARG A 101 4.00 0.83 -4.50
CA ARG A 101 4.77 0.29 -3.38
C ARG A 101 6.18 0.84 -3.30
N GLU A 102 6.87 0.98 -4.43
CA GLU A 102 8.21 1.59 -4.49
C GLU A 102 8.22 3.06 -4.07
N LYS A 103 7.12 3.77 -4.30
CA LYS A 103 6.98 5.19 -3.95
C LYS A 103 6.32 5.41 -2.59
N VAL A 104 5.76 4.38 -1.95
CA VAL A 104 5.11 4.51 -0.64
C VAL A 104 6.17 4.70 0.45
N ASP A 105 6.19 5.89 1.04
CA ASP A 105 6.97 6.20 2.23
C ASP A 105 6.33 5.55 3.46
N THR A 106 6.61 4.26 3.60
CA THR A 106 6.11 3.40 4.69
C THR A 106 6.48 3.95 6.07
N PRO A 107 7.72 4.44 6.33
CA PRO A 107 8.06 5.12 7.57
C PRO A 107 7.16 6.31 7.89
N SER A 108 6.89 7.19 6.92
CA SER A 108 6.03 8.36 7.15
C SER A 108 4.58 7.99 7.48
N ILE A 109 4.03 6.97 6.81
CA ILE A 109 2.70 6.44 7.12
C ILE A 109 2.67 5.85 8.53
N LEU A 110 3.65 5.01 8.89
CA LEU A 110 3.75 4.44 10.22
C LEU A 110 3.85 5.53 11.30
N LYS A 111 4.71 6.54 11.11
CA LYS A 111 4.80 7.70 12.01
C LYS A 111 3.46 8.41 12.18
N SER A 112 2.65 8.51 11.13
CA SER A 112 1.30 9.09 11.23
C SER A 112 0.38 8.22 12.07
N ILE A 113 0.38 6.90 11.86
CA ILE A 113 -0.44 5.95 12.65
C ILE A 113 -0.04 6.01 14.13
N LEU A 114 1.26 6.07 14.44
CA LEU A 114 1.76 6.12 15.80
C LEU A 114 1.36 7.40 16.57
N LYS A 115 0.85 8.44 15.91
CA LYS A 115 0.30 9.62 16.62
C LYS A 115 -0.89 9.28 17.52
N ASP A 116 -1.62 8.22 17.19
CA ASP A 116 -2.74 7.73 18.01
C ASP A 116 -2.26 6.88 19.22
N TYR A 117 -0.97 6.57 19.27
CA TYR A 117 -0.33 5.75 20.31
C TYR A 117 0.84 6.53 20.93
N PRO A 118 0.58 7.52 21.80
CA PRO A 118 1.60 8.46 22.29
C PRO A 118 2.74 7.80 23.08
N TYR A 119 2.51 6.57 23.55
CA TYR A 119 3.50 5.77 24.26
C TYR A 119 4.45 5.01 23.33
N LEU A 120 4.27 5.10 22.01
CA LEU A 120 5.10 4.45 21.00
C LEU A 120 5.93 5.45 20.20
N LYS A 121 7.12 5.01 19.82
CA LYS A 121 8.02 5.74 18.92
C LYS A 121 8.54 4.81 17.84
N TYR A 122 8.57 5.33 16.62
CA TYR A 122 9.28 4.70 15.53
C TYR A 122 10.79 4.72 15.82
N ASP A 123 11.45 3.58 15.69
CA ASP A 123 12.85 3.39 16.00
C ASP A 123 13.69 3.36 14.71
N GLU A 124 14.06 4.55 14.24
CA GLU A 124 14.79 4.74 12.98
C GLU A 124 16.14 4.02 12.97
N CYS A 125 16.86 4.03 14.10
CA CYS A 125 18.20 3.46 14.20
C CYS A 125 18.24 1.93 14.01
N TYR A 126 17.12 1.25 14.24
CA TYR A 126 17.03 -0.21 14.13
C TYR A 126 16.04 -0.68 13.07
N SER A 127 15.45 0.24 12.29
CA SER A 127 14.58 -0.08 11.17
C SER A 127 15.39 -0.22 9.88
N GLU A 128 14.91 -1.06 8.98
CA GLU A 128 15.44 -1.24 7.62
C GLU A 128 14.27 -1.07 6.63
N PRO A 129 13.82 0.17 6.35
CA PRO A 129 12.65 0.40 5.52
C PRO A 129 12.89 0.03 4.05
N PRO A 130 11.83 -0.42 3.33
CA PRO A 130 10.48 -0.66 3.82
C PRO A 130 10.28 -2.02 4.52
N ASP A 131 11.33 -2.86 4.57
CA ASP A 131 11.20 -4.30 4.87
C ASP A 131 11.05 -4.63 6.35
N VAL A 132 11.71 -3.86 7.24
CA VAL A 132 11.61 -4.04 8.68
C VAL A 132 11.39 -2.69 9.35
N LEU A 133 10.23 -2.53 9.99
CA LEU A 133 9.89 -1.34 10.75
C LEU A 133 9.90 -1.70 12.23
N LYS A 134 10.69 -0.98 13.03
CA LYS A 134 10.76 -1.21 14.48
C LYS A 134 10.14 -0.06 15.23
N CYS A 135 9.39 -0.42 16.28
CA CYS A 135 8.79 0.51 17.20
C CYS A 135 9.19 0.13 18.62
N ARG A 136 9.35 1.14 19.46
CA ARG A 136 9.66 0.99 20.88
C ARG A 136 8.68 1.75 21.75
N VAL A 137 8.47 1.24 22.95
CA VAL A 137 7.73 1.93 24.00
C VAL A 137 8.60 3.05 24.55
N ALA A 138 8.07 4.27 24.55
CA ALA A 138 8.76 5.47 25.01
C ALA A 138 8.90 5.51 26.53
N ASP A 139 7.87 5.07 27.25
CA ASP A 139 7.87 4.94 28.72
C ASP A 139 7.38 3.53 29.11
N PRO A 140 8.26 2.67 29.66
CA PRO A 140 7.92 1.30 30.07
C PRO A 140 6.77 1.20 31.07
N LYS A 141 6.44 2.27 31.80
CA LYS A 141 5.34 2.29 32.79
C LYS A 141 3.96 2.54 32.17
N THR A 142 3.90 2.95 30.90
CA THR A 142 2.62 3.28 30.27
C THR A 142 1.78 2.02 30.04
N PRO A 143 0.51 1.98 30.48
CA PRO A 143 -0.40 0.89 30.16
C PRO A 143 -0.54 0.72 28.65
N ARG A 144 -0.53 -0.54 28.19
CA ARG A 144 -0.57 -0.90 26.78
C ARG A 144 -1.10 -2.31 26.60
N GLN A 145 -1.49 -2.65 25.37
CA GLN A 145 -2.01 -3.96 25.02
C GLN A 145 -1.36 -4.44 23.72
N ALA A 146 -1.15 -5.75 23.58
CA ALA A 146 -0.66 -6.33 22.32
C ALA A 146 -1.62 -6.06 21.14
N GLU A 147 -2.93 -5.92 21.41
CA GLU A 147 -3.95 -5.59 20.40
C GLU A 147 -3.63 -4.30 19.63
N ASP A 148 -3.03 -3.31 20.31
CA ASP A 148 -2.60 -2.06 19.67
C ASP A 148 -1.59 -2.32 18.53
N ILE A 149 -0.73 -3.32 18.68
CA ILE A 149 0.26 -3.71 17.66
C ILE A 149 -0.45 -4.26 16.41
N PHE A 150 -1.46 -5.11 16.60
CA PHE A 150 -2.22 -5.70 15.50
C PHE A 150 -3.11 -4.67 14.81
N GLU A 151 -3.66 -3.71 15.54
CA GLU A 151 -4.37 -2.57 14.96
C GLU A 151 -3.44 -1.68 14.13
N ILE A 152 -2.23 -1.39 14.63
CA ILE A 152 -1.20 -0.66 13.88
C ILE A 152 -0.82 -1.42 12.61
N GLU A 153 -0.59 -2.74 12.69
CA GLU A 153 -0.31 -3.58 11.52
C GLU A 153 -1.45 -3.50 10.51
N ARG A 154 -2.70 -3.65 10.96
CA ARG A 154 -3.88 -3.62 10.10
C ARG A 154 -4.00 -2.29 9.37
N ARG A 155 -3.83 -1.17 10.08
CA ARG A 155 -3.86 0.18 9.49
C ARG A 155 -2.72 0.38 8.50
N LEU A 156 -1.51 -0.06 8.85
CA LEU A 156 -0.36 0.05 7.96
C LEU A 156 -0.57 -0.79 6.69
N ARG A 157 -1.02 -2.05 6.82
CA ARG A 157 -1.38 -2.91 5.69
C ARG A 157 -2.45 -2.29 4.80
N SER A 158 -3.49 -1.72 5.38
CA SER A 158 -4.54 -1.04 4.60
C SER A 158 -3.99 0.17 3.84
N ALA A 159 -3.03 0.90 4.42
CA ALA A 159 -2.43 2.08 3.79
C ALA A 159 -1.36 1.72 2.73
N THR A 160 -0.58 0.66 2.95
CA THR A 160 0.53 0.29 2.05
C THR A 160 0.18 -0.81 1.05
N GLY A 161 -0.90 -1.55 1.30
CA GLY A 161 -1.24 -2.77 0.55
C GLY A 161 -0.28 -3.93 0.80
N GLU A 162 0.53 -3.86 1.86
CA GLU A 162 1.55 -4.86 2.22
C GLU A 162 1.15 -5.67 3.44
N LYS A 163 1.44 -6.96 3.43
CA LYS A 163 1.26 -7.81 4.62
C LYS A 163 2.51 -7.72 5.48
N TYR A 164 2.32 -7.57 6.79
CA TYR A 164 3.42 -7.57 7.75
C TYR A 164 3.30 -8.73 8.73
N ILE A 165 4.43 -9.35 9.03
CA ILE A 165 4.59 -10.29 10.14
C ILE A 165 4.93 -9.45 11.37
N VAL A 166 4.09 -9.57 12.40
CA VAL A 166 4.27 -8.92 13.69
C VAL A 166 5.15 -9.79 14.58
N THR A 167 6.18 -9.20 15.18
CA THR A 167 6.87 -9.78 16.35
C THR A 167 6.98 -8.73 17.43
N TYR A 168 6.80 -9.11 18.70
CA TYR A 168 6.94 -8.20 19.83
C TYR A 168 7.66 -8.88 20.98
N GLY A 169 8.30 -8.09 21.83
CA GLY A 169 9.07 -8.60 22.95
C GLY A 169 9.52 -7.52 23.91
N GLY A 170 10.13 -7.95 25.01
CA GLY A 170 10.65 -7.08 26.05
C GLY A 170 11.48 -7.85 27.06
N SER A 171 12.00 -7.15 28.06
CA SER A 171 12.59 -7.79 29.23
C SER A 171 11.46 -8.36 30.07
N ALA A 172 11.50 -9.67 30.33
CA ALA A 172 10.47 -10.38 31.09
C ALA A 172 11.05 -10.97 32.37
N LYS A 173 10.26 -10.92 33.44
CA LYS A 173 10.37 -11.76 34.63
C LYS A 173 9.41 -12.95 34.51
N ASP A 174 9.59 -13.96 35.35
CA ASP A 174 8.89 -15.25 35.26
C ASP A 174 7.34 -15.14 35.38
N ASP A 175 6.81 -14.02 35.89
CA ASP A 175 5.38 -13.74 36.07
C ASP A 175 4.81 -12.66 35.14
N ASP A 176 5.59 -12.17 34.18
CA ASP A 176 5.19 -11.06 33.33
C ASP A 176 4.15 -11.47 32.27
N ASN A 177 3.06 -10.69 32.18
CA ASN A 177 2.12 -10.80 31.06
C ASN A 177 2.68 -10.07 29.83
N PHE A 178 3.20 -10.82 28.86
CA PHE A 178 3.79 -10.29 27.63
C PHE A 178 2.87 -9.38 26.82
N ASP A 179 1.54 -9.53 26.93
CA ASP A 179 0.59 -8.64 26.27
C ASP A 179 0.55 -7.24 26.89
N LYS A 180 1.16 -7.06 28.06
CA LYS A 180 1.19 -5.81 28.83
C LYS A 180 2.61 -5.27 29.08
N VAL A 181 3.64 -6.12 29.03
CA VAL A 181 5.01 -5.71 29.39
C VAL A 181 5.96 -5.52 28.21
N TRP A 182 5.57 -5.88 26.98
CA TRP A 182 6.40 -5.71 25.79
C TRP A 182 6.98 -4.29 25.68
N THR A 183 8.23 -4.15 25.26
CA THR A 183 8.92 -2.84 25.16
C THR A 183 9.24 -2.46 23.73
N ARG A 184 9.09 -3.40 22.80
CA ARG A 184 9.32 -3.20 21.37
C ARG A 184 8.48 -4.16 20.54
N PHE A 185 8.21 -3.77 19.32
CA PHE A 185 7.72 -4.65 18.27
C PHE A 185 8.35 -4.33 16.92
N SER A 186 8.25 -5.28 16.00
CA SER A 186 8.64 -5.09 14.61
C SER A 186 7.55 -5.56 13.66
N LEU A 187 7.42 -4.83 12.55
CA LEU A 187 6.57 -5.17 11.41
C LEU A 187 7.51 -5.51 10.26
N ARG A 188 7.58 -6.79 9.90
CA ARG A 188 8.41 -7.26 8.79
C ARG A 188 7.53 -7.52 7.57
N ARG A 189 7.84 -6.94 6.42
CA ARG A 189 7.13 -7.23 5.17
C ARG A 189 7.19 -8.71 4.85
N SER A 190 6.05 -9.29 4.50
CA SER A 190 5.91 -10.70 4.16
C SER A 190 6.12 -10.89 2.65
N ASP A 191 7.38 -11.09 2.25
CA ASP A 191 7.72 -11.44 0.86
C ASP A 191 7.47 -12.94 0.60
N PHE A 192 6.23 -13.34 0.34
CA PHE A 192 5.94 -14.70 -0.14
C PHE A 192 6.41 -14.98 -1.58
N SER A 193 6.93 -13.97 -2.28
CA SER A 193 7.41 -14.09 -3.67
C SER A 193 8.89 -14.49 -3.80
N LYS A 194 9.66 -14.58 -2.70
CA LYS A 194 11.08 -14.98 -2.74
C LYS A 194 11.34 -16.48 -2.56
N THR A 195 10.32 -17.32 -2.43
CA THR A 195 10.48 -18.78 -2.35
C THR A 195 10.08 -19.46 -3.65
N LYS A 196 10.88 -19.28 -4.69
CA LYS A 196 11.17 -20.29 -5.73
C LYS A 196 12.38 -19.88 -6.57
N SER A 197 13.54 -19.76 -5.90
CA SER A 197 14.83 -19.88 -6.57
C SER A 197 15.86 -20.27 -5.53
N ASN A 198 16.06 -21.58 -5.39
CA ASN A 198 17.34 -22.26 -5.18
C ASN A 198 17.06 -23.64 -4.60
N GLY A 199 17.20 -24.65 -5.45
CA GLY A 199 17.08 -26.06 -5.12
C GLY A 199 17.39 -26.84 -6.39
N VAL A 200 18.68 -26.87 -6.71
CA VAL A 200 19.48 -27.75 -7.59
C VAL A 200 18.69 -28.72 -8.47
#